data_AF-A0A382CHK2-F1
#
_entry.id   AF-A0A382CHK2-F1
#
_cell.length_a   1.000
_cell.length_b   1.000
_cell.length_c   1.000
_cell.angle_alpha   90.00
_cell.angle_beta   90.00
_cell.angle_gamma   90.00
#
_symmetry.space_group_name_H-M   'P 1'
#
loop_
_entity.id
_entity.type
_entity.pdbx_description
1 polymer ?
#
loop_
_entity_poly.entity_id
_entity_poly.type
_entity_poly.pdbx_seq_one_letter_code
_entity_poly.pdbx_strand_id
1 'polypeptide(L)'
;QDTCPKCKSNKIDLISLPCQNCISGVKKEVLNLIKILTNDLQIENKNIRISFSGNEGFHLYVTNSPYNQLGSKERRDLIDYIMFQGAVPERFGFKKNNPSRSSFPDLDDPGWSGRVAKDLFGSKSKRSKSVTKIISDGYSAYRQRLAETVKNSIGVKIDPNVTGDIHRIFRLEGSLNSKSGLAKIACDNIEKFNPYIEACLIDDKPVEILANFPIEFSLKNRRFGPYTNEKTSVPKYAAVYMICKNIANLA
;
A
#
# COMPACT_ATOMS: atom_id res chain seq x y z
N GLN A 1 6.62 25.33 4.30
CA GLN A 1 6.09 26.60 4.84
C GLN A 1 5.94 26.30 6.31
N ASP A 2 6.85 26.81 7.14
CA ASP A 2 7.11 26.21 8.46
C ASP A 2 6.42 26.97 9.59
N THR A 3 5.66 28.02 9.24
CA THR A 3 4.84 28.82 10.16
C THR A 3 3.49 29.18 9.53
N CYS A 4 2.46 29.29 10.37
CA CYS A 4 1.12 29.70 9.94
C CYS A 4 1.11 31.18 9.51
N PRO A 5 0.62 31.54 8.31
CA PRO A 5 0.61 32.92 7.84
C PRO A 5 -0.31 33.84 8.64
N LYS A 6 -1.31 33.28 9.36
CA LYS A 6 -2.29 34.05 10.13
C LYS A 6 -1.84 34.33 11.57
N CYS A 7 -1.32 33.32 12.28
CA CYS A 7 -0.98 33.44 13.71
C CYS A 7 0.52 33.29 14.01
N LYS A 8 1.37 33.08 13.00
CA LYS A 8 2.82 32.86 13.13
C LYS A 8 3.22 31.64 13.99
N SER A 9 2.26 30.80 14.36
CA SER A 9 2.52 29.54 15.08
C SER A 9 3.42 28.62 14.24
N ASN A 10 4.38 27.99 14.89
CA ASN A 10 5.19 26.89 14.35
C ASN A 10 4.56 25.51 14.58
N LYS A 11 3.48 25.43 15.37
CA LYS A 11 2.65 24.23 15.51
C LYS A 11 1.65 24.21 14.37
N ILE A 12 1.96 23.44 13.33
CA ILE A 12 1.10 23.22 12.17
C ILE A 12 0.64 21.78 12.19
N ASP A 13 -0.67 21.56 12.21
CA ASP A 13 -1.26 20.24 12.05
C ASP A 13 -1.56 19.98 10.57
N LEU A 14 -1.10 18.85 10.07
CA LEU A 14 -1.34 18.42 8.70
C LEU A 14 -2.46 17.39 8.67
N ILE A 15 -3.64 17.83 8.22
CA ILE A 15 -4.81 16.97 8.07
C ILE A 15 -4.85 16.46 6.63
N SER A 16 -4.95 15.14 6.48
CA SER A 16 -5.11 14.50 5.17
C SER A 16 -6.36 13.63 5.15
N LEU A 17 -7.10 13.70 4.06
CA LEU A 17 -8.16 12.75 3.75
C LEU A 17 -7.70 11.86 2.58
N PRO A 18 -7.85 10.53 2.70
CA PRO A 18 -7.46 9.66 1.60
C PRO A 18 -8.48 9.78 0.47
N CYS A 19 -8.00 9.86 -0.76
CA CYS A 19 -8.84 9.97 -1.95
C CYS A 19 -8.98 8.62 -2.67
N GLN A 20 -9.78 8.59 -3.73
CA GLN A 20 -9.97 7.37 -4.54
C GLN A 20 -8.67 6.85 -5.16
N ASN A 21 -7.75 7.74 -5.54
CA ASN A 21 -6.44 7.33 -6.05
C ASN A 21 -5.58 6.67 -4.97
N CYS A 22 -5.67 7.13 -3.71
CA CYS A 22 -4.98 6.51 -2.59
C CYS A 22 -5.46 5.08 -2.38
N ILE A 23 -6.77 4.86 -2.28
CA ILE A 23 -7.35 3.51 -2.12
C ILE A 23 -7.03 2.61 -3.30
N SER A 24 -7.14 3.13 -4.53
CA SER A 24 -6.78 2.37 -5.74
C SER A 24 -5.32 1.94 -5.75
N GLY A 25 -4.41 2.82 -5.30
CA GLY A 25 -2.99 2.50 -5.10
C GLY A 25 -2.79 1.37 -4.09
N VAL A 26 -3.43 1.45 -2.92
CA VAL A 26 -3.27 0.39 -1.90
C VAL A 26 -3.88 -0.94 -2.36
N LYS A 27 -5.02 -0.94 -3.07
CA LYS A 27 -5.60 -2.15 -3.67
C LYS A 27 -4.63 -2.81 -4.65
N LYS A 28 -3.89 -2.03 -5.45
CA LYS A 28 -2.86 -2.53 -6.35
C LYS A 28 -1.73 -3.21 -5.58
N GLU A 29 -1.28 -2.63 -4.47
CA GLU A 29 -0.29 -3.25 -3.58
C GLU A 29 -0.78 -4.58 -2.99
N VAL A 30 -2.04 -4.64 -2.54
CA VAL A 30 -2.67 -5.87 -2.04
C VAL A 30 -2.69 -6.95 -3.13
N LEU A 31 -3.09 -6.62 -4.35
CA LEU A 31 -3.09 -7.54 -5.48
C LEU A 31 -1.68 -8.03 -5.84
N ASN A 32 -0.69 -7.15 -5.79
CA ASN A 32 0.71 -7.52 -6.01
C ASN A 32 1.22 -8.46 -4.91
N LEU A 33 0.84 -8.21 -3.64
CA LEU A 33 1.16 -9.07 -2.52
C LEU A 33 0.59 -10.47 -2.72
N ILE A 34 -0.70 -10.57 -3.06
CA ILE A 34 -1.36 -11.85 -3.33
C ILE A 34 -0.63 -12.62 -4.42
N LYS A 35 -0.20 -11.95 -5.51
CA LYS A 35 0.59 -12.59 -6.58
C LYS A 35 1.94 -13.13 -6.10
N ILE A 36 2.62 -12.45 -5.18
CA ILE A 36 3.86 -12.96 -4.59
C ILE A 36 3.56 -14.17 -3.69
N LEU A 37 2.58 -14.05 -2.79
CA LEU A 37 2.21 -15.11 -1.86
C LEU A 37 1.78 -16.39 -2.60
N THR A 38 1.02 -16.26 -3.69
CA THR A 38 0.49 -17.39 -4.47
C THR A 38 1.52 -17.95 -5.45
N ASN A 39 2.11 -17.12 -6.31
CA ASN A 39 2.98 -17.61 -7.39
C ASN A 39 4.38 -17.98 -6.88
N ASP A 40 4.90 -17.25 -5.90
CA ASP A 40 6.30 -17.42 -5.47
C ASP A 40 6.38 -18.26 -4.20
N LEU A 41 5.49 -18.01 -3.25
CA LEU A 41 5.45 -18.72 -1.96
C LEU A 41 4.44 -19.88 -1.91
N GLN A 42 3.73 -20.15 -3.01
CA GLN A 42 2.83 -21.30 -3.15
C GLN A 42 1.74 -21.37 -2.06
N ILE A 43 1.28 -20.22 -1.57
CA ILE A 43 0.18 -20.13 -0.60
C ILE A 43 -1.14 -20.21 -1.35
N GLU A 44 -2.00 -21.14 -0.96
CA GLU A 44 -3.36 -21.26 -1.51
C GLU A 44 -4.21 -20.02 -1.22
N ASN A 45 -5.00 -19.54 -2.19
CA ASN A 45 -5.86 -18.36 -2.00
C ASN A 45 -6.82 -18.48 -0.81
N LYS A 46 -7.35 -19.68 -0.53
CA LYS A 46 -8.26 -19.94 0.61
C LYS A 46 -7.63 -19.65 1.98
N ASN A 47 -6.31 -19.66 2.03
CA ASN A 47 -5.52 -19.45 3.23
C ASN A 47 -5.14 -17.96 3.42
N ILE A 48 -5.47 -17.09 2.45
CA ILE A 48 -5.21 -15.66 2.48
C ILE A 48 -6.50 -14.93 2.86
N ARG A 49 -6.50 -14.28 4.02
CA ARG A 49 -7.63 -13.46 4.49
C ARG A 49 -7.28 -11.99 4.37
N ILE A 50 -8.18 -11.21 3.77
CA ILE A 50 -7.99 -9.78 3.55
C ILE A 50 -9.07 -9.03 4.32
N SER A 51 -8.67 -7.96 4.99
CA SER A 51 -9.60 -7.05 5.66
C SER A 51 -9.19 -5.61 5.44
N PHE A 52 -10.17 -4.73 5.28
CA PHE A 52 -9.91 -3.30 5.36
C PHE A 52 -9.59 -2.94 6.81
N SER A 53 -8.54 -2.15 7.05
CA SER A 53 -8.04 -1.82 8.41
C SER A 53 -8.97 -0.89 9.20
N GLY A 54 -10.02 -0.39 8.55
CA GLY A 54 -10.91 0.64 9.07
C GLY A 54 -10.37 2.05 8.87
N ASN A 55 -9.26 2.30 8.17
CA ASN A 55 -8.82 3.68 7.88
C ASN A 55 -8.29 3.88 6.46
N GLU A 56 -7.06 3.44 6.20
CA GLU A 56 -6.30 3.86 5.02
C GLU A 56 -5.64 2.69 4.29
N GLY A 57 -5.86 1.46 4.73
CA GLY A 57 -5.19 0.32 4.14
C GLY A 57 -5.87 -0.99 4.45
N PHE A 58 -5.17 -2.07 4.13
CA PHE A 58 -5.65 -3.43 4.30
C PHE A 58 -4.70 -4.21 5.19
N HIS A 59 -5.24 -5.17 5.92
CA HIS A 59 -4.47 -6.22 6.56
C HIS A 59 -4.68 -7.51 5.78
N LEU A 60 -3.58 -8.18 5.47
CA LEU A 60 -3.58 -9.49 4.86
C LEU A 60 -3.00 -10.48 5.88
N TYR A 61 -3.73 -11.56 6.13
CA TYR A 61 -3.35 -12.61 7.07
C TYR A 61 -3.26 -13.95 6.34
N VAL A 62 -2.14 -14.65 6.52
CA VAL A 62 -1.91 -15.98 5.95
C VAL A 62 -2.10 -17.03 7.05
N THR A 63 -2.98 -17.99 6.77
CA THR A 63 -3.26 -19.16 7.61
C THR A 63 -2.68 -20.41 6.98
N ASN A 64 -2.57 -21.51 7.74
CA ASN A 64 -2.28 -22.85 7.21
C ASN A 64 -1.11 -22.90 6.20
N SER A 65 0.00 -22.25 6.53
CA SER A 65 1.19 -22.19 5.69
C SER A 65 2.42 -22.65 6.47
N PRO A 66 3.47 -23.18 5.80
CA PRO A 66 4.72 -23.51 6.47
C PRO A 66 5.39 -22.27 7.09
N TYR A 67 5.05 -21.07 6.61
CA TYR A 67 5.60 -19.81 7.08
C TYR A 67 5.05 -19.36 8.45
N ASN A 68 3.96 -19.96 8.95
CA ASN A 68 3.37 -19.57 10.22
C ASN A 68 4.29 -19.83 11.42
N GLN A 69 5.20 -20.80 11.31
CA GLN A 69 6.17 -21.16 12.37
C GLN A 69 7.48 -20.36 12.33
N LEU A 70 7.63 -19.44 11.37
CA LEU A 70 8.85 -18.65 11.25
C LEU A 70 9.04 -17.68 12.42
N GLY A 71 10.28 -17.57 12.87
CA GLY A 71 10.72 -16.56 13.82
C GLY A 71 10.86 -15.18 13.19
N SER A 72 11.20 -14.20 14.01
CA SER A 72 11.32 -12.80 13.57
C SER A 72 12.42 -12.61 12.51
N LYS A 73 13.52 -13.38 12.59
CA LYS A 73 14.63 -13.27 11.63
C LYS A 73 14.22 -13.76 10.25
N GLU A 74 13.62 -14.95 10.17
CA GLU A 74 13.18 -15.53 8.91
C GLU A 74 12.03 -14.72 8.28
N ARG A 75 11.19 -14.09 9.12
CA ARG A 75 10.17 -13.14 8.65
C ARG A 75 10.79 -11.89 8.03
N ARG A 76 11.95 -11.42 8.51
CA ARG A 76 12.69 -10.32 7.85
C ARG A 76 13.20 -10.72 6.47
N ASP A 77 13.70 -11.95 6.31
CA ASP A 77 14.11 -12.43 4.99
C ASP A 77 12.91 -12.49 4.01
N LEU A 78 11.73 -12.90 4.49
CA LEU A 78 10.48 -12.82 3.71
C LEU A 78 10.08 -11.39 3.36
N ILE A 79 10.21 -10.45 4.31
CA ILE A 79 9.94 -9.03 4.09
C ILE A 79 10.85 -8.51 2.97
N ASP A 80 12.15 -8.81 3.04
CA ASP A 80 13.11 -8.37 2.03
C ASP A 80 12.74 -8.94 0.65
N TYR A 81 12.32 -10.20 0.59
CA TYR A 81 11.81 -10.80 -0.65
C TYR A 81 10.56 -10.07 -1.16
N ILE A 82 9.55 -9.86 -0.33
CA ILE A 82 8.27 -9.23 -0.71
C ILE A 82 8.48 -7.78 -1.18
N MET A 83 9.34 -7.05 -0.47
CA MET A 83 9.66 -5.64 -0.74
C MET A 83 10.74 -5.47 -1.82
N PHE A 84 11.27 -6.55 -2.38
CA PHE A 84 12.37 -6.54 -3.36
C PHE A 84 13.61 -5.80 -2.86
N GLN A 85 14.00 -6.04 -1.61
CA GLN A 85 15.21 -5.48 -1.01
C GLN A 85 16.43 -6.39 -1.23
N GLY A 86 17.62 -5.81 -1.20
CA GLY A 86 18.87 -6.57 -1.35
C GLY A 86 19.16 -7.08 -2.77
N ALA A 87 18.52 -6.52 -3.80
CA ALA A 87 18.77 -6.90 -5.19
C ALA A 87 20.21 -6.61 -5.61
N VAL A 88 20.92 -7.62 -6.12
CA VAL A 88 22.30 -7.52 -6.60
C VAL A 88 22.40 -7.77 -8.11
N PRO A 89 23.20 -6.98 -8.86
CA PRO A 89 23.36 -7.12 -10.31
C PRO A 89 23.63 -8.54 -10.81
N GLU A 90 24.46 -9.28 -10.09
CA GLU A 90 24.87 -10.64 -10.43
C GLU A 90 23.70 -11.61 -10.40
N ARG A 91 22.77 -11.43 -9.46
CA ARG A 91 21.57 -12.27 -9.35
C ARG A 91 20.62 -12.05 -10.53
N PHE A 92 20.68 -10.87 -11.13
CA PHE A 92 19.88 -10.49 -12.30
C PHE A 92 20.69 -10.50 -13.60
N GLY A 93 21.80 -11.25 -13.63
CA GLY A 93 22.43 -11.70 -14.86
C GLY A 93 23.69 -10.95 -15.27
N PHE A 94 24.05 -9.86 -14.59
CA PHE A 94 25.23 -9.09 -14.96
C PHE A 94 26.50 -9.68 -14.33
N LYS A 95 27.41 -10.20 -15.15
CA LYS A 95 28.70 -10.73 -14.68
C LYS A 95 29.77 -9.63 -14.64
N LYS A 96 30.12 -9.17 -13.43
CA LYS A 96 31.10 -8.09 -13.21
C LYS A 96 32.44 -8.34 -13.91
N ASN A 97 33.00 -9.55 -13.82
CA ASN A 97 34.32 -9.88 -14.35
C ASN A 97 34.33 -10.21 -15.85
N ASN A 98 33.16 -10.51 -16.43
CA ASN A 98 33.07 -10.85 -17.85
C ASN A 98 31.71 -10.42 -18.43
N PRO A 99 31.53 -9.10 -18.68
CA PRO A 99 30.24 -8.53 -19.06
C PRO A 99 29.64 -9.14 -20.34
N SER A 100 30.47 -9.56 -21.29
CA SER A 100 30.03 -10.18 -22.55
C SER A 100 29.39 -11.57 -22.33
N ARG A 101 29.67 -12.23 -21.20
CA ARG A 101 29.05 -13.51 -20.80
C ARG A 101 27.86 -13.32 -19.84
N SER A 102 27.35 -12.09 -19.69
CA SER A 102 26.15 -11.79 -18.91
C SER A 102 24.92 -12.47 -19.51
N SER A 103 24.03 -12.96 -18.66
CA SER A 103 22.81 -13.65 -19.07
C SER A 103 21.66 -13.11 -18.23
N PHE A 104 20.88 -12.22 -18.81
CA PHE A 104 19.78 -11.52 -18.16
C PHE A 104 18.49 -12.37 -18.16
N PRO A 105 17.59 -12.18 -17.18
CA PRO A 105 16.33 -12.91 -17.11
C PRO A 105 15.41 -12.63 -18.30
N ASP A 106 14.48 -13.54 -18.55
CA ASP A 106 13.42 -13.40 -19.54
C ASP A 106 12.12 -12.89 -18.92
N LEU A 107 11.26 -12.27 -19.75
CA LEU A 107 9.99 -11.70 -19.27
C LEU A 107 9.02 -12.75 -18.74
N ASP A 108 9.18 -14.02 -19.15
CA ASP A 108 8.34 -15.13 -18.73
C ASP A 108 8.96 -15.91 -17.55
N ASP A 109 10.15 -15.52 -17.07
CA ASP A 109 10.77 -16.15 -15.91
C ASP A 109 9.88 -16.00 -14.66
N PRO A 110 9.86 -16.99 -13.77
CA PRO A 110 9.07 -16.91 -12.54
C PRO A 110 9.66 -15.90 -11.54
N GLY A 111 8.84 -15.48 -10.58
CA GLY A 111 9.24 -14.65 -9.45
C GLY A 111 9.92 -13.34 -9.83
N TRP A 112 10.94 -12.94 -9.06
CA TRP A 112 11.64 -11.68 -9.28
C TRP A 112 12.40 -11.58 -10.59
N SER A 113 12.87 -12.69 -11.16
CA SER A 113 13.56 -12.68 -12.46
C SER A 113 12.67 -12.09 -13.55
N GLY A 114 11.44 -12.60 -13.71
CA GLY A 114 10.51 -12.08 -14.69
C GLY A 114 9.96 -10.70 -14.36
N ARG A 115 9.72 -10.39 -13.07
CA ARG A 115 9.30 -9.04 -12.63
C ARG A 115 10.36 -7.99 -12.99
N VAL A 116 11.64 -8.27 -12.72
CA VAL A 116 12.78 -7.42 -13.09
C VAL A 116 12.94 -7.35 -14.61
N ALA A 117 12.80 -8.45 -15.33
CA ALA A 117 12.85 -8.43 -16.80
C ALA A 117 11.74 -7.55 -17.41
N LYS A 118 10.52 -7.60 -16.88
CA LYS A 118 9.40 -6.73 -17.31
C LYS A 118 9.69 -5.26 -17.05
N ASP A 119 10.25 -4.92 -15.89
CA ASP A 119 10.64 -3.55 -15.57
C ASP A 119 11.80 -3.05 -16.47
N LEU A 120 12.85 -3.86 -16.63
CA LEU A 120 14.03 -3.49 -17.39
C LEU A 120 13.79 -3.41 -18.90
N PHE A 121 12.94 -4.28 -19.44
CA PHE A 121 12.79 -4.45 -20.90
C PHE A 121 11.45 -3.95 -21.43
N GLY A 122 10.39 -3.93 -20.60
CA GLY A 122 9.03 -3.58 -20.97
C GLY A 122 8.33 -4.64 -21.84
N SER A 123 8.94 -5.04 -22.96
CA SER A 123 8.40 -6.04 -23.88
C SER A 123 9.49 -6.95 -24.47
N LYS A 124 9.10 -8.14 -24.94
CA LYS A 124 10.01 -9.08 -25.62
C LYS A 124 10.72 -8.46 -26.82
N SER A 125 10.03 -7.63 -27.60
CA SER A 125 10.59 -6.94 -28.77
C SER A 125 11.70 -5.94 -28.43
N LYS A 126 11.64 -5.30 -27.25
CA LYS A 126 12.65 -4.32 -26.80
C LYS A 126 13.85 -4.97 -26.10
N ARG A 127 13.71 -6.24 -25.70
CA ARG A 127 14.68 -6.96 -24.86
C ARG A 127 16.09 -6.96 -25.44
N SER A 128 16.27 -7.37 -26.70
CA SER A 128 17.60 -7.49 -27.31
C SER A 128 18.35 -6.15 -27.29
N LYS A 129 17.68 -5.06 -27.72
CA LYS A 129 18.25 -3.71 -27.71
C LYS A 129 18.61 -3.24 -26.30
N SER A 130 17.74 -3.50 -25.33
CA SER A 130 17.98 -3.15 -23.93
C SER A 130 19.16 -3.92 -23.33
N VAL A 131 19.32 -5.20 -23.66
CA VAL A 131 20.45 -6.01 -23.19
C VAL A 131 21.77 -5.49 -23.75
N THR A 132 21.84 -5.24 -25.06
CA THR A 132 23.05 -4.64 -25.68
C THR A 132 23.42 -3.32 -25.01
N LYS A 133 22.42 -2.47 -24.74
CA LYS A 133 22.62 -1.21 -24.03
C LYS A 133 23.12 -1.42 -22.60
N ILE A 134 22.50 -2.31 -21.82
CA ILE A 134 22.93 -2.61 -20.43
C ILE A 134 24.39 -3.06 -20.40
N ILE A 135 24.79 -3.98 -21.29
CA ILE A 135 26.18 -4.46 -21.35
C ILE A 135 27.13 -3.31 -21.70
N SER A 136 26.76 -2.46 -22.67
CA SER A 136 27.55 -1.29 -23.08
C SER A 136 27.68 -0.24 -21.98
N ASP A 137 26.62 0.01 -21.22
CA ASP A 137 26.59 0.99 -20.12
C ASP A 137 27.42 0.50 -18.91
N GLY A 138 27.64 -0.81 -18.81
CA GLY A 138 28.53 -1.43 -17.84
C GLY A 138 27.90 -1.70 -16.46
N TYR A 139 28.68 -2.36 -15.60
CA TYR A 139 28.20 -2.88 -14.31
C TYR A 139 27.70 -1.78 -13.36
N SER A 140 28.42 -0.66 -13.27
CA SER A 140 28.07 0.44 -12.35
C SER A 140 26.72 1.07 -12.71
N ALA A 141 26.51 1.34 -14.00
CA ALA A 141 25.25 1.88 -14.51
C ALA A 141 24.10 0.89 -14.30
N TYR A 142 24.32 -0.39 -14.55
CA TYR A 142 23.32 -1.42 -14.28
C TYR A 142 22.96 -1.53 -12.79
N ARG A 143 23.96 -1.44 -11.89
CA ARG A 143 23.74 -1.42 -10.44
C ARG A 143 22.89 -0.22 -10.03
N GLN A 144 23.19 0.97 -10.54
CA GLN A 144 22.39 2.16 -10.27
C GLN A 144 20.97 2.00 -10.78
N ARG A 145 20.79 1.51 -12.01
CA ARG A 145 19.48 1.26 -12.60
C ARG A 145 18.66 0.26 -11.78
N LEU A 146 19.28 -0.83 -11.32
CA LEU A 146 18.62 -1.80 -10.45
C LEU A 146 18.24 -1.18 -9.09
N ALA A 147 19.12 -0.35 -8.50
CA ALA A 147 18.81 0.36 -7.27
C ALA A 147 17.65 1.37 -7.45
N GLU A 148 17.56 2.03 -8.62
CA GLU A 148 16.42 2.88 -8.97
C GLU A 148 15.13 2.06 -9.14
N THR A 149 15.18 0.89 -9.76
CA THR A 149 14.06 -0.06 -9.83
C THR A 149 13.59 -0.47 -8.43
N VAL A 150 14.51 -0.77 -7.51
CA VAL A 150 14.19 -1.05 -6.09
C VAL A 150 13.54 0.18 -5.43
N LYS A 151 14.12 1.37 -5.60
CA LYS A 151 13.63 2.62 -5.02
C LYS A 151 12.23 2.99 -5.54
N ASN A 152 11.99 2.80 -6.83
CA ASN A 152 10.69 3.02 -7.46
C ASN A 152 9.65 1.95 -7.08
N SER A 153 10.04 0.99 -6.24
CA SER A 153 9.18 0.02 -5.56
C SER A 153 8.45 -0.91 -6.54
N ILE A 154 9.19 -1.66 -7.35
CA ILE A 154 8.60 -2.84 -7.99
C ILE A 154 8.24 -3.93 -6.95
N GLY A 155 8.88 -3.85 -5.78
CA GLY A 155 8.50 -4.54 -4.55
C GLY A 155 7.17 -4.06 -3.98
N VAL A 156 6.52 -4.91 -3.20
CA VAL A 156 5.25 -4.55 -2.54
C VAL A 156 5.53 -3.67 -1.33
N LYS A 157 4.78 -2.59 -1.19
CA LYS A 157 4.87 -1.70 -0.03
C LYS A 157 4.06 -2.25 1.15
N ILE A 158 4.73 -3.02 2.01
CA ILE A 158 4.19 -3.48 3.30
C ILE A 158 4.81 -2.71 4.47
N ASP A 159 4.18 -2.78 5.65
CA ASP A 159 4.82 -2.38 6.91
C ASP A 159 5.69 -3.54 7.44
N PRO A 160 7.04 -3.43 7.38
CA PRO A 160 7.92 -4.51 7.80
C PRO A 160 7.82 -4.81 9.30
N ASN A 161 7.49 -3.80 10.12
CA ASN A 161 7.37 -3.98 11.57
C ASN A 161 6.15 -4.83 11.95
N VAL A 162 5.10 -4.81 11.13
CA VAL A 162 3.92 -5.67 11.35
C VAL A 162 4.25 -7.12 11.04
N THR A 163 5.01 -7.37 9.97
CA THR A 163 5.29 -8.73 9.51
C THR A 163 6.40 -9.41 10.31
N GLY A 164 7.39 -8.65 10.79
CA GLY A 164 8.53 -9.16 11.55
C GLY A 164 8.22 -9.46 13.02
N ASP A 165 7.15 -8.87 13.56
CA ASP A 165 6.71 -9.07 14.95
C ASP A 165 5.82 -10.32 15.07
N ILE A 166 6.34 -11.34 15.77
CA ILE A 166 5.65 -12.62 15.99
C ILE A 166 4.60 -12.56 17.12
N HIS A 167 4.57 -11.47 17.90
CA HIS A 167 3.64 -11.25 19.01
C HIS A 167 2.64 -10.13 18.73
N ARG A 168 2.49 -9.75 17.45
CA ARG A 168 1.66 -8.63 17.03
C ARG A 168 0.18 -8.87 17.32
N ILE A 169 -0.47 -7.89 17.94
CA ILE A 169 -1.93 -7.85 18.10
C ILE A 169 -2.55 -7.13 16.90
N PHE A 170 -3.58 -7.75 16.31
CA PHE A 170 -4.34 -7.15 15.22
C PHE A 170 -5.69 -6.62 15.73
N ARG A 171 -6.14 -5.52 15.12
CA ARG A 171 -7.49 -4.97 15.35
C ARG A 171 -8.54 -6.06 15.08
N LEU A 172 -9.51 -6.21 15.97
CA LEU A 172 -10.62 -7.15 15.84
C LEU A 172 -11.53 -6.78 14.66
N GLU A 173 -12.01 -7.77 13.91
CA GLU A 173 -13.01 -7.56 12.85
C GLU A 173 -14.34 -7.06 13.43
N GLY A 174 -15.02 -6.17 12.70
CA GLY A 174 -16.23 -5.47 13.15
C GLY A 174 -15.95 -4.26 14.06
N SER A 175 -14.75 -4.11 14.62
CA SER A 175 -14.43 -2.94 15.46
C SER A 175 -14.28 -1.65 14.63
N LEU A 176 -14.62 -0.51 15.24
CA LEU A 176 -14.44 0.82 14.65
C LEU A 176 -13.00 1.31 14.83
N ASN A 177 -12.48 2.01 13.82
CA ASN A 177 -11.19 2.67 13.87
C ASN A 177 -11.36 4.11 14.38
N SER A 178 -10.62 4.49 15.43
CA SER A 178 -10.73 5.81 16.05
C SER A 178 -10.29 6.97 15.15
N LYS A 179 -9.54 6.72 14.07
CA LYS A 179 -9.05 7.73 13.13
C LYS A 179 -10.02 8.05 11.98
N SER A 180 -11.12 7.30 11.87
CA SER A 180 -12.07 7.45 10.76
C SER A 180 -13.53 7.15 11.13
N GLY A 181 -13.78 6.46 12.24
CA GLY A 181 -15.11 5.90 12.52
C GLY A 181 -15.55 4.76 11.60
N LEU A 182 -14.69 4.30 10.68
CA LEU A 182 -14.99 3.18 9.79
C LEU A 182 -14.65 1.84 10.45
N ALA A 183 -15.42 0.81 10.11
CA ALA A 183 -15.24 -0.53 10.64
C ALA A 183 -14.10 -1.29 9.95
N LYS A 184 -13.39 -2.14 10.70
CA LYS A 184 -12.55 -3.18 10.12
C LYS A 184 -13.46 -4.28 9.57
N ILE A 185 -13.48 -4.48 8.25
CA ILE A 185 -14.35 -5.47 7.61
C ILE A 185 -13.55 -6.41 6.70
N ALA A 186 -13.99 -7.66 6.61
CA ALA A 186 -13.46 -8.62 5.65
C ALA A 186 -13.66 -8.11 4.22
N CYS A 187 -12.74 -8.46 3.33
CA CYS A 187 -12.74 -8.02 1.94
C CYS A 187 -12.49 -9.22 1.03
N ASP A 188 -13.56 -9.79 0.48
CA ASP A 188 -13.48 -10.97 -0.38
C ASP A 188 -13.05 -10.61 -1.81
N ASN A 189 -13.47 -9.46 -2.31
CA ASN A 189 -13.12 -8.97 -3.64
C ASN A 189 -12.50 -7.57 -3.58
N ILE A 190 -11.16 -7.53 -3.57
CA ILE A 190 -10.39 -6.28 -3.47
C ILE A 190 -10.67 -5.29 -4.61
N GLU A 191 -10.95 -5.78 -5.82
CA GLU A 191 -11.20 -4.92 -6.98
C GLU A 191 -12.50 -4.13 -6.79
N LYS A 192 -13.57 -4.82 -6.39
CA LYS A 192 -14.91 -4.22 -6.21
C LYS A 192 -15.09 -3.48 -4.89
N PHE A 193 -14.31 -3.82 -3.86
CA PHE A 193 -14.50 -3.32 -2.50
C PHE A 193 -14.40 -1.79 -2.38
N ASN A 194 -15.40 -1.11 -1.83
CA ASN A 194 -15.34 0.34 -1.55
C ASN A 194 -15.39 0.61 -0.03
N PRO A 195 -14.26 0.98 0.61
CA PRO A 195 -14.23 1.22 2.05
C PRO A 195 -15.14 2.36 2.50
N TYR A 196 -15.35 3.37 1.64
CA TYR A 196 -16.17 4.54 1.97
C TYR A 196 -17.69 4.29 1.85
N ILE A 197 -18.07 3.07 1.48
CA ILE A 197 -19.45 2.61 1.45
C ILE A 197 -19.60 1.46 2.43
N GLU A 198 -18.82 0.40 2.24
CA GLU A 198 -19.00 -0.88 2.95
C GLU A 198 -18.57 -0.80 4.41
N ALA A 199 -17.51 -0.05 4.74
CA ALA A 199 -17.02 0.05 6.12
C ALA A 199 -17.78 1.09 6.96
N CYS A 200 -18.76 1.76 6.35
CA CYS A 200 -19.54 2.83 6.98
C CYS A 200 -20.78 2.24 7.66
N LEU A 201 -20.61 1.65 8.84
CA LEU A 201 -21.68 0.90 9.51
C LEU A 201 -22.56 1.74 10.46
N ILE A 202 -22.20 3.01 10.68
CA ILE A 202 -22.96 3.93 11.54
C ILE A 202 -24.26 4.37 10.84
N ASP A 203 -25.31 4.57 11.62
CA ASP A 203 -26.61 5.06 11.15
C ASP A 203 -26.54 6.49 10.57
N ASP A 204 -27.61 6.91 9.91
CA ASP A 204 -27.71 8.18 9.20
C ASP A 204 -28.53 9.25 9.93
N LYS A 205 -28.82 9.05 11.23
CA LYS A 205 -29.55 10.05 12.02
C LYS A 205 -28.82 11.40 11.95
N PRO A 206 -29.55 12.52 11.79
CA PRO A 206 -28.93 13.83 11.68
C PRO A 206 -28.20 14.21 12.98
N VAL A 207 -27.02 14.79 12.85
CA VAL A 207 -26.18 15.31 13.94
C VAL A 207 -25.67 16.68 13.55
N GLU A 208 -25.80 17.65 14.45
CA GLU A 208 -25.23 18.99 14.27
C GLU A 208 -23.74 18.98 14.59
N ILE A 209 -22.95 19.55 13.68
CA ILE A 209 -21.50 19.68 13.81
C ILE A 209 -21.07 21.11 13.49
N LEU A 210 -19.96 21.54 14.08
CA LEU A 210 -19.20 22.70 13.64
C LEU A 210 -18.12 22.21 12.67
N ALA A 211 -18.31 22.44 11.37
CA ALA A 211 -17.43 21.95 10.32
C ALA A 211 -16.48 23.04 9.83
N ASN A 212 -15.19 22.71 9.70
CA ASN A 212 -14.17 23.64 9.21
C ASN A 212 -13.15 22.90 8.35
N PHE A 213 -13.42 22.80 7.04
CA PHE A 213 -12.58 22.02 6.15
C PHE A 213 -12.71 22.47 4.68
N PRO A 214 -11.62 22.91 4.04
CA PRO A 214 -11.68 23.62 2.76
C PRO A 214 -11.76 22.70 1.53
N ILE A 215 -11.86 21.38 1.70
CA ILE A 215 -11.98 20.44 0.57
C ILE A 215 -13.22 19.57 0.71
N GLU A 216 -13.66 19.04 -0.43
CA GLU A 216 -14.76 18.09 -0.49
C GLU A 216 -14.29 16.66 -0.31
N PHE A 217 -15.18 15.82 0.23
CA PHE A 217 -15.01 14.37 0.23
C PHE A 217 -16.34 13.65 0.03
N SER A 218 -16.30 12.34 -0.21
CA SER A 218 -17.50 11.53 -0.41
C SER A 218 -17.54 10.33 0.54
N LEU A 219 -18.71 10.07 1.11
CA LEU A 219 -18.96 8.93 2.02
C LEU A 219 -20.40 8.44 1.83
N LYS A 220 -20.62 7.12 1.71
CA LYS A 220 -21.92 6.53 1.34
C LYS A 220 -22.58 7.20 0.11
N ASN A 221 -21.79 7.46 -0.94
CA ASN A 221 -22.24 8.11 -2.18
C ASN A 221 -22.84 9.52 -2.00
N ARG A 222 -22.59 10.19 -0.86
CA ARG A 222 -22.93 11.60 -0.64
C ARG A 222 -21.66 12.43 -0.55
N ARG A 223 -21.71 13.65 -1.12
CA ARG A 223 -20.62 14.64 -1.02
C ARG A 223 -20.82 15.52 0.20
N PHE A 224 -19.71 15.87 0.84
CA PHE A 224 -19.66 16.75 2.00
C PHE A 224 -18.58 17.81 1.79
N GLY A 225 -18.86 19.01 2.29
CA GLY A 225 -17.99 20.17 2.14
C GLY A 225 -18.10 20.82 0.75
N PRO A 226 -17.24 21.82 0.47
CA PRO A 226 -16.31 22.43 1.42
C PRO A 226 -17.08 23.16 2.53
N TYR A 227 -16.47 23.28 3.71
CA TYR A 227 -17.08 23.96 4.86
C TYR A 227 -16.18 25.08 5.36
N THR A 228 -16.75 26.25 5.64
CA THR A 228 -16.02 27.43 6.12
C THR A 228 -16.46 27.83 7.52
N ASN A 229 -16.07 27.04 8.52
CA ASN A 229 -16.35 27.26 9.94
C ASN A 229 -17.83 27.56 10.22
N GLU A 230 -18.70 26.62 9.87
CA GLU A 230 -20.15 26.77 9.93
C GLU A 230 -20.81 25.64 10.72
N LYS A 231 -21.96 25.94 11.34
CA LYS A 231 -22.81 24.93 11.95
C LYS A 231 -23.69 24.30 10.88
N THR A 232 -23.66 22.98 10.76
CA THR A 232 -24.44 22.24 9.76
C THR A 232 -24.90 20.89 10.31
N SER A 233 -25.98 20.36 9.73
CA SER A 233 -26.50 19.04 10.06
C SER A 233 -26.06 18.02 9.02
N VAL A 234 -25.39 16.96 9.45
CA VAL A 234 -24.94 15.87 8.59
C VAL A 234 -25.39 14.52 9.15
N PRO A 235 -25.48 13.45 8.34
CA PRO A 235 -25.71 12.10 8.85
C PRO A 235 -24.65 11.70 9.88
N LYS A 236 -25.03 10.97 10.94
CA LYS A 236 -24.13 10.57 12.04
C LYS A 236 -22.86 9.87 11.55
N TYR A 237 -22.95 9.00 10.55
CA TYR A 237 -21.77 8.35 9.97
C TYR A 237 -20.74 9.34 9.40
N ALA A 238 -21.20 10.45 8.81
CA ALA A 238 -20.34 11.51 8.30
C ALA A 238 -19.81 12.38 9.44
N ALA A 239 -20.65 12.73 10.42
CA ALA A 239 -20.23 13.45 11.62
C ALA A 239 -19.08 12.74 12.34
N VAL A 240 -19.22 11.43 12.60
CA VAL A 240 -18.19 10.63 13.26
C VAL A 240 -16.91 10.58 12.41
N TYR A 241 -17.02 10.38 11.10
CA TYR A 241 -15.85 10.41 10.21
C TYR A 241 -15.11 11.75 10.26
N MET A 242 -15.86 12.85 10.20
CA MET A 242 -15.32 14.21 10.23
C MET A 242 -14.65 14.53 11.57
N ILE A 243 -15.26 14.15 12.69
CA ILE A 243 -14.70 14.33 14.03
C ILE A 243 -13.42 13.50 14.18
N CYS A 244 -13.44 12.22 13.80
CA CYS A 244 -12.27 11.35 13.87
C CYS A 244 -11.10 11.81 12.97
N LYS A 245 -11.40 12.54 11.89
CA LYS A 245 -10.40 13.16 11.00
C LYS A 245 -9.97 14.57 11.43
N ASN A 246 -10.47 15.06 12.56
CA ASN A 246 -10.22 16.40 13.10
C ASN A 246 -10.65 17.55 12.16
N ILE A 247 -11.70 17.33 11.37
CA ILE A 247 -12.24 18.33 10.41
C ILE A 247 -13.61 18.90 10.82
N ALA A 248 -14.15 18.42 11.95
CA ALA A 248 -15.33 18.97 12.60
C ALA A 248 -15.32 18.68 14.10
N ASN A 249 -16.12 19.42 14.86
CA ASN A 249 -16.44 19.16 16.26
C ASN A 249 -17.96 19.00 16.44
N LEU A 250 -18.38 18.40 17.55
CA LEU A 250 -19.80 18.45 17.95
C LEU A 250 -20.20 19.92 18.18
N ALA A 251 -21.38 20.32 17.69
CA ALA A 251 -21.85 21.71 17.71
C ALA A 251 -22.37 22.21 19.07
#